data_AF-A0A5B8XYF1-F1
#
_entry.id   AF-A0A5B8XYF1-F1
#
_cell.length_a   1.000
_cell.length_b   1.000
_cell.length_c   1.000
_cell.angle_alpha   90.00
_cell.angle_beta   90.00
_cell.angle_gamma   90.00
#
_symmetry.space_group_name_H-M   'P 1'
#
loop_
_entity.id
_entity.type
_entity.pdbx_description
1 polymer ?
#
loop_
_entity_poly.entity_id
_entity_poly.type
_entity_poly.pdbx_seq_one_letter_code
_entity_poly.pdbx_strand_id
1 'polypeptide(L)'
;MKKWLVCVLAVFAWSCGEDSSPSVDPNPRNNDNNGESNNGESNNGMTTGNTGGTSGECVPSAGGVELCDGIDNDCDGEVDEDFPDLGEACESGLGACAVEGVKVCAEDQLDTVCDAVAGEPSDEVCDEIDNDCDGEVDEDFETLGDACTAGDGACSNSGTVVCQADGTAACNAVAGTPGGAELCNDMDDDCDGEIDEGFVGIGDACEVGVGACAASGIQVCAMDGSGVVCGAVEGTPTDEICDGIDNDCDGDTDEGFNVGTSCAAGMGVCRQTGSIVCDGAGEAMCDAVAGNPPQNPELSCDNLDNDCDGAVDEGCDDDNDNYCDAGMHRVGNPTVCPAGGNDCDDTDASINPGAVEVCDGVDNDCSNGVDQDATDASTFYLDCDGDDYAADTVASRDACMPPADSIAVAACNLSSASWTDRAPLDGDSIDCRSSNANAHPNQYSYFATPINNIIQRLSYDYNCDGVHTQRYTTINVSPSPSCPNGTLLFGGACKPPRDNGGTPWEGWTGSTAPACGISAAFTTCTYGTVQNGVCVGVRETRNETQTCR
;
A
#
# COMPACT_ATOMS: atom_id res chain seq x y z
N MET A 1 6.15 -2.53 -19.94
CA MET A 1 6.18 -3.41 -21.14
C MET A 1 5.39 -2.71 -22.25
N LYS A 2 5.84 -2.72 -23.52
CA LYS A 2 5.17 -2.07 -24.68
C LYS A 2 5.12 -0.51 -24.57
N LYS A 3 5.02 0.30 -25.63
CA LYS A 3 5.21 0.10 -27.09
C LYS A 3 5.37 1.49 -27.79
N TRP A 4 6.30 1.60 -28.76
CA TRP A 4 6.16 2.37 -30.03
C TRP A 4 6.02 3.92 -29.94
N LEU A 5 6.10 4.72 -31.01
CA LEU A 5 6.90 4.70 -32.26
C LEU A 5 6.66 6.06 -32.98
N VAL A 6 7.71 6.82 -33.30
CA VAL A 6 7.64 7.91 -34.31
C VAL A 6 8.92 7.91 -35.16
N CYS A 7 8.77 8.03 -36.47
CA CYS A 7 9.87 8.34 -37.40
C CYS A 7 9.78 9.82 -37.79
N VAL A 8 10.93 10.49 -37.93
CA VAL A 8 11.04 11.76 -38.68
C VAL A 8 12.16 11.58 -39.71
N LEU A 9 11.88 11.95 -40.95
CA LEU A 9 12.77 11.72 -42.09
C LEU A 9 12.67 12.89 -43.09
N ALA A 10 13.53 13.89 -42.91
CA ALA A 10 13.85 14.95 -43.86
C ALA A 10 15.37 15.18 -43.77
N VAL A 11 16.21 14.86 -44.76
CA VAL A 11 16.27 15.32 -46.17
C VAL A 11 16.73 16.79 -46.26
N PHE A 12 17.83 16.99 -46.99
CA PHE A 12 18.44 18.30 -47.24
C PHE A 12 17.56 19.16 -48.16
N ALA A 13 17.45 20.45 -47.84
CA ALA A 13 17.17 21.51 -48.79
C ALA A 13 18.27 22.59 -48.67
N TRP A 14 18.49 23.34 -49.74
CA TRP A 14 19.65 24.23 -49.91
C TRP A 14 19.22 25.70 -49.78
N SER A 15 20.02 26.53 -49.11
CA SER A 15 19.71 27.96 -48.95
C SER A 15 20.27 28.77 -50.11
N CYS A 16 19.37 29.50 -50.80
CA CYS A 16 19.68 30.70 -51.58
C CYS A 16 18.35 31.43 -51.87
N GLY A 17 18.20 32.65 -51.35
CA GLY A 17 17.01 33.47 -51.56
C GLY A 17 17.07 34.75 -50.73
N GLU A 18 17.35 35.87 -51.38
CA GLU A 18 17.04 37.22 -50.91
C GLU A 18 16.48 37.99 -52.11
N ASP A 19 15.18 38.30 -52.07
CA ASP A 19 14.52 39.12 -53.08
C ASP A 19 14.87 40.60 -52.92
N SER A 20 14.64 41.39 -53.97
CA SER A 20 14.57 42.84 -53.87
C SER A 20 13.43 43.39 -54.74
N SER A 21 12.34 43.78 -54.07
CA SER A 21 11.08 44.25 -54.67
C SER A 21 11.18 45.69 -55.25
N PRO A 22 10.26 46.10 -56.16
CA PRO A 22 10.44 47.26 -57.03
C PRO A 22 9.76 48.55 -56.54
N SER A 23 9.92 49.67 -57.29
CA SER A 23 8.91 50.75 -57.32
C SER A 23 8.98 51.70 -58.56
N VAL A 24 7.83 51.86 -59.23
CA VAL A 24 7.26 52.97 -60.06
C VAL A 24 7.98 53.71 -61.22
N ASP A 25 7.26 53.76 -62.36
CA ASP A 25 7.01 54.90 -63.31
C ASP A 25 8.16 55.48 -64.20
N PRO A 26 7.89 56.25 -65.31
CA PRO A 26 6.66 57.00 -65.63
C PRO A 26 6.01 56.87 -67.03
N ASN A 27 4.67 56.90 -67.02
CA ASN A 27 3.75 57.66 -67.90
C ASN A 27 4.33 58.51 -69.07
N PRO A 28 3.91 58.28 -70.34
CA PRO A 28 4.18 59.17 -71.48
C PRO A 28 3.06 60.21 -71.72
N ARG A 29 3.42 61.51 -71.78
CA ARG A 29 2.58 62.55 -72.40
C ARG A 29 3.36 63.46 -73.33
N ASN A 30 2.99 63.39 -74.62
CA ASN A 30 2.84 64.46 -75.61
C ASN A 30 3.82 65.66 -75.61
N ASN A 31 4.42 65.98 -76.77
CA ASN A 31 4.01 67.11 -77.63
C ASN A 31 5.11 67.50 -78.66
N ASP A 32 4.72 67.83 -79.91
CA ASP A 32 5.41 68.72 -80.89
C ASP A 32 6.88 68.41 -81.35
N ASN A 33 7.33 68.68 -82.58
CA ASN A 33 6.80 69.50 -83.69
C ASN A 33 7.56 69.23 -85.02
N ASN A 34 6.91 69.44 -86.18
CA ASN A 34 7.47 69.56 -87.57
C ASN A 34 8.36 68.40 -88.12
N GLY A 35 8.41 68.08 -89.42
CA GLY A 35 7.90 68.69 -90.67
C GLY A 35 8.90 68.38 -91.81
N GLU A 36 8.58 68.34 -93.11
CA GLU A 36 7.35 68.61 -93.86
C GLU A 36 7.27 67.69 -95.11
N SER A 37 6.05 67.49 -95.65
CA SER A 37 5.60 67.56 -97.07
C SER A 37 6.47 67.15 -98.28
N ASN A 38 5.93 66.80 -99.47
CA ASN A 38 4.61 66.43 -100.07
C ASN A 38 4.94 65.84 -101.49
N ASN A 39 4.07 65.23 -102.32
CA ASN A 39 2.61 64.98 -102.33
C ASN A 39 2.38 63.43 -102.27
N GLY A 40 1.31 62.75 -102.71
CA GLY A 40 0.15 63.05 -103.57
C GLY A 40 0.32 62.53 -105.02
N GLU A 41 -0.70 62.07 -105.75
CA GLU A 41 -2.17 62.15 -105.53
C GLU A 41 -2.93 61.02 -106.28
N SER A 42 -4.08 60.60 -105.73
CA SER A 42 -5.05 59.77 -106.46
C SER A 42 -5.85 60.61 -107.45
N ASN A 43 -6.16 60.05 -108.63
CA ASN A 43 -7.55 60.03 -109.16
C ASN A 43 -7.70 59.15 -110.40
N ASN A 44 -8.89 58.56 -110.55
CA ASN A 44 -9.27 57.70 -111.67
C ASN A 44 -9.77 58.55 -112.87
N GLY A 45 -9.63 58.07 -114.11
CA GLY A 45 -9.66 58.94 -115.31
C GLY A 45 -9.96 58.24 -116.65
N MET A 46 -10.93 57.34 -116.67
CA MET A 46 -11.52 56.65 -117.84
C MET A 46 -11.56 57.46 -119.16
N THR A 47 -11.05 56.90 -120.29
CA THR A 47 -11.77 56.70 -121.59
C THR A 47 -10.88 56.30 -122.79
N THR A 48 -11.30 55.22 -123.49
CA THR A 48 -11.21 54.93 -124.95
C THR A 48 -9.90 55.17 -125.74
N GLY A 49 -9.36 54.14 -126.42
CA GLY A 49 -8.25 54.34 -127.38
C GLY A 49 -7.73 53.12 -128.17
N ASN A 50 -8.58 52.39 -128.92
CA ASN A 50 -8.12 51.35 -129.86
C ASN A 50 -7.22 51.95 -130.98
N THR A 51 -5.98 51.45 -131.12
CA THR A 51 -5.28 51.33 -132.43
C THR A 51 -4.21 50.24 -132.45
N GLY A 52 -4.37 49.22 -133.30
CA GLY A 52 -3.28 48.35 -133.81
C GLY A 52 -2.91 47.16 -132.90
N GLY A 53 -3.20 45.91 -133.25
CA GLY A 53 -3.72 45.41 -134.53
C GLY A 53 -2.61 45.05 -135.52
N THR A 54 -1.89 43.96 -135.25
CA THR A 54 -0.92 43.32 -136.17
C THR A 54 -1.22 41.84 -136.29
N SER A 55 -2.27 41.52 -137.06
CA SER A 55 -2.63 40.18 -137.56
C SER A 55 -2.49 39.02 -136.57
N GLY A 56 -3.59 38.67 -135.91
CA GLY A 56 -3.82 37.26 -135.60
C GLY A 56 -3.78 36.46 -136.91
N GLU A 57 -2.99 35.39 -136.94
CA GLU A 57 -3.17 34.34 -137.93
C GLU A 57 -4.20 33.38 -137.32
N CYS A 58 -5.47 33.40 -137.77
CA CYS A 58 -6.45 32.48 -137.19
C CYS A 58 -6.03 31.04 -137.46
N VAL A 59 -6.06 30.20 -136.43
CA VAL A 59 -5.62 28.80 -136.47
C VAL A 59 -6.84 27.93 -136.16
N PRO A 60 -7.61 27.50 -137.18
CA PRO A 60 -8.90 26.85 -136.95
C PRO A 60 -8.80 25.63 -136.03
N SER A 61 -9.46 25.71 -134.88
CA SER A 61 -9.55 24.60 -133.93
C SER A 61 -10.32 23.43 -134.55
N ALA A 62 -10.18 22.23 -133.99
CA ALA A 62 -10.81 21.01 -134.52
C ALA A 62 -12.33 20.90 -134.25
N GLY A 63 -13.03 22.04 -134.23
CA GLY A 63 -14.46 22.17 -133.98
C GLY A 63 -15.08 23.50 -134.44
N GLY A 64 -14.31 24.60 -134.51
CA GLY A 64 -14.89 25.94 -134.54
C GLY A 64 -15.43 26.28 -133.16
N VAL A 65 -14.52 26.28 -132.19
CA VAL A 65 -14.73 26.55 -130.75
C VAL A 65 -13.44 27.21 -130.29
N GLU A 66 -13.56 28.30 -129.55
CA GLU A 66 -12.42 29.02 -128.97
C GLU A 66 -11.67 28.19 -127.90
N LEU A 67 -10.41 28.54 -127.72
CA LEU A 67 -9.53 28.02 -126.66
C LEU A 67 -8.83 29.22 -126.05
N CYS A 68 -8.65 29.22 -124.72
CA CYS A 68 -7.97 30.31 -124.02
C CYS A 68 -6.46 30.16 -124.25
N ASP A 69 -5.96 30.60 -125.41
CA ASP A 69 -4.55 30.50 -125.82
C ASP A 69 -3.96 31.75 -126.48
N GLY A 70 -4.74 32.83 -126.61
CA GLY A 70 -4.31 34.08 -127.22
C GLY A 70 -4.33 34.06 -128.75
N ILE A 71 -5.07 33.14 -129.37
CA ILE A 71 -5.22 33.01 -130.82
C ILE A 71 -6.71 32.87 -131.19
N ASP A 72 -7.12 33.61 -132.21
CA ASP A 72 -8.40 33.44 -132.93
C ASP A 72 -8.52 31.99 -133.49
N ASN A 73 -9.32 31.15 -132.85
CA ASN A 73 -9.46 29.70 -133.07
C ASN A 73 -10.71 29.33 -133.90
N ASP A 74 -11.74 30.18 -133.88
CA ASP A 74 -13.02 30.08 -134.62
C ASP A 74 -13.01 30.91 -135.94
N CYS A 75 -12.19 31.97 -136.01
CA CYS A 75 -12.04 32.91 -137.12
C CYS A 75 -13.14 33.99 -137.26
N ASP A 76 -13.81 34.37 -136.17
CA ASP A 76 -14.68 35.56 -136.02
C ASP A 76 -13.90 36.88 -136.18
N GLY A 77 -12.75 37.00 -135.49
CA GLY A 77 -11.82 38.12 -135.58
C GLY A 77 -11.52 38.89 -134.29
N GLU A 78 -12.14 38.54 -133.16
CA GLU A 78 -11.63 38.85 -131.82
C GLU A 78 -10.63 37.75 -131.35
N VAL A 79 -10.35 37.61 -130.05
CA VAL A 79 -9.44 36.59 -129.45
C VAL A 79 -9.89 36.26 -128.02
N ASP A 80 -9.93 34.97 -127.66
CA ASP A 80 -10.33 34.43 -126.34
C ASP A 80 -11.73 34.91 -125.85
N GLU A 81 -12.62 35.40 -126.72
CA GLU A 81 -13.81 36.16 -126.32
C GLU A 81 -14.98 35.34 -125.74
N ASP A 82 -14.96 34.01 -125.92
CA ASP A 82 -15.89 33.07 -125.26
C ASP A 82 -15.54 32.86 -123.76
N PHE A 83 -14.46 33.49 -123.26
CA PHE A 83 -14.02 33.50 -121.86
C PHE A 83 -14.28 34.88 -121.18
N PRO A 84 -15.53 35.22 -120.84
CA PRO A 84 -15.93 36.60 -120.51
C PRO A 84 -15.39 37.15 -119.19
N ASP A 85 -14.82 36.32 -118.32
CA ASP A 85 -14.18 36.72 -117.07
C ASP A 85 -12.65 36.80 -117.17
N LEU A 86 -12.05 36.53 -118.34
CA LEU A 86 -10.61 36.65 -118.57
C LEU A 86 -10.15 38.10 -118.33
N GLY A 87 -9.28 38.29 -117.34
CA GLY A 87 -8.84 39.63 -116.90
C GLY A 87 -9.74 40.31 -115.86
N GLU A 88 -10.84 39.69 -115.39
CA GLU A 88 -11.55 40.15 -114.20
C GLU A 88 -10.79 39.77 -112.92
N ALA A 89 -11.07 40.52 -111.83
CA ALA A 89 -10.48 40.26 -110.52
C ALA A 89 -11.12 39.03 -109.85
N CYS A 90 -10.32 38.27 -109.12
CA CYS A 90 -10.74 37.09 -108.38
C CYS A 90 -10.03 37.03 -107.01
N GLU A 91 -10.59 36.25 -106.09
CA GLU A 91 -10.00 36.01 -104.77
C GLU A 91 -9.72 34.51 -104.62
N SER A 92 -8.65 34.19 -103.89
CA SER A 92 -8.17 32.82 -103.67
C SER A 92 -7.85 32.64 -102.19
N GLY A 93 -8.57 31.73 -101.51
CA GLY A 93 -8.51 31.54 -100.05
C GLY A 93 -9.83 31.89 -99.35
N LEU A 94 -9.84 31.70 -98.03
CA LEU A 94 -10.86 32.19 -97.08
C LEU A 94 -10.15 33.05 -96.02
N GLY A 95 -10.91 33.75 -95.18
CA GLY A 95 -10.37 34.51 -94.06
C GLY A 95 -9.19 35.44 -94.37
N ALA A 96 -8.19 35.43 -93.50
CA ALA A 96 -6.91 36.10 -93.64
C ALA A 96 -6.06 35.55 -94.81
N CYS A 97 -6.35 34.34 -95.28
CA CYS A 97 -5.69 33.74 -96.45
C CYS A 97 -6.26 34.23 -97.80
N ALA A 98 -7.31 35.07 -97.82
CA ALA A 98 -7.89 35.58 -99.05
C ALA A 98 -6.93 36.54 -99.79
N VAL A 99 -6.41 36.10 -100.93
CA VAL A 99 -5.51 36.87 -101.79
C VAL A 99 -6.22 37.31 -103.07
N GLU A 100 -6.23 38.61 -103.35
CA GLU A 100 -6.67 39.18 -104.63
C GLU A 100 -5.73 38.77 -105.79
N GLY A 101 -6.31 38.36 -106.92
CA GLY A 101 -5.64 38.04 -108.18
C GLY A 101 -6.49 38.39 -109.39
N VAL A 102 -6.09 37.87 -110.55
CA VAL A 102 -6.76 38.08 -111.84
C VAL A 102 -7.03 36.74 -112.52
N LYS A 103 -8.19 36.61 -113.18
CA LYS A 103 -8.50 35.45 -114.02
C LYS A 103 -7.59 35.40 -115.25
N VAL A 104 -6.91 34.27 -115.43
CA VAL A 104 -6.03 33.94 -116.55
C VAL A 104 -6.44 32.60 -117.16
N CYS A 105 -6.02 32.32 -118.41
CA CYS A 105 -6.26 31.02 -119.04
C CYS A 105 -5.68 29.85 -118.22
N ALA A 106 -6.47 28.79 -118.03
CA ALA A 106 -6.02 27.55 -117.39
C ALA A 106 -5.00 26.79 -118.26
N GLU A 107 -4.18 25.91 -117.65
CA GLU A 107 -3.16 25.13 -118.37
C GLU A 107 -3.70 24.21 -119.47
N ASP A 108 -4.99 23.85 -119.43
CA ASP A 108 -5.66 23.04 -120.46
C ASP A 108 -6.36 23.87 -121.55
N GLN A 109 -6.37 25.20 -121.43
CA GLN A 109 -6.92 26.17 -122.38
C GLN A 109 -8.46 26.08 -122.54
N LEU A 110 -9.17 25.47 -121.58
CA LEU A 110 -10.62 25.23 -121.64
C LEU A 110 -11.46 26.07 -120.66
N ASP A 111 -10.84 26.81 -119.75
CA ASP A 111 -11.49 27.64 -118.72
C ASP A 111 -10.53 28.74 -118.21
N THR A 112 -10.99 29.65 -117.35
CA THR A 112 -10.14 30.64 -116.68
C THR A 112 -9.95 30.33 -115.18
N VAL A 113 -8.71 30.38 -114.71
CA VAL A 113 -8.30 30.14 -113.32
C VAL A 113 -7.80 31.44 -112.68
N CYS A 114 -7.90 31.59 -111.36
CA CYS A 114 -7.30 32.73 -110.67
C CYS A 114 -5.77 32.55 -110.58
N ASP A 115 -4.98 33.59 -110.87
CA ASP A 115 -3.51 33.53 -110.74
C ASP A 115 -3.03 33.66 -109.28
N ALA A 116 -3.88 34.12 -108.37
CA ALA A 116 -3.61 34.16 -106.94
C ALA A 116 -3.58 32.75 -106.33
N VAL A 117 -2.49 32.48 -105.61
CA VAL A 117 -2.40 31.40 -104.64
C VAL A 117 -2.84 31.96 -103.29
N ALA A 118 -3.74 31.26 -102.60
CA ALA A 118 -4.17 31.61 -101.25
C ALA A 118 -2.99 31.75 -100.27
N GLY A 119 -3.21 32.49 -99.19
CA GLY A 119 -2.27 32.55 -98.06
C GLY A 119 -2.02 31.17 -97.45
N GLU A 120 -0.84 31.00 -96.86
CA GLU A 120 -0.59 29.86 -95.96
C GLU A 120 -1.30 30.14 -94.63
N PRO A 121 -2.05 29.16 -94.07
CA PRO A 121 -2.81 29.36 -92.84
C PRO A 121 -1.93 29.49 -91.59
N SER A 122 -2.48 30.08 -90.54
CA SER A 122 -1.81 30.30 -89.25
C SER A 122 -2.69 29.89 -88.07
N ASP A 123 -2.05 29.48 -86.96
CA ASP A 123 -2.72 29.18 -85.69
C ASP A 123 -3.68 30.34 -85.28
N GLU A 124 -4.88 30.01 -84.79
CA GLU A 124 -5.93 31.00 -84.54
C GLU A 124 -5.61 32.06 -83.48
N VAL A 125 -6.25 33.22 -83.65
CA VAL A 125 -6.11 34.41 -82.80
C VAL A 125 -7.49 34.99 -82.54
N CYS A 126 -7.82 35.29 -81.28
CA CYS A 126 -9.15 35.81 -80.90
C CYS A 126 -9.27 37.28 -81.35
N ASP A 127 -9.59 37.53 -82.62
CA ASP A 127 -9.66 38.86 -83.22
C ASP A 127 -10.84 39.08 -84.20
N GLU A 128 -11.83 38.18 -84.19
CA GLU A 128 -13.03 38.18 -85.06
C GLU A 128 -12.70 37.92 -86.55
N ILE A 129 -11.59 37.22 -86.83
CA ILE A 129 -11.12 36.83 -88.18
C ILE A 129 -10.81 35.33 -88.24
N ASP A 130 -11.06 34.74 -89.40
CA ASP A 130 -10.66 33.39 -89.83
C ASP A 130 -9.16 33.41 -90.22
N ASN A 131 -8.25 32.97 -89.34
CA ASN A 131 -6.78 32.99 -89.49
C ASN A 131 -6.18 31.64 -89.93
N ASP A 132 -6.85 30.53 -89.60
CA ASP A 132 -6.56 29.15 -90.01
C ASP A 132 -7.18 28.81 -91.39
N CYS A 133 -8.20 29.56 -91.80
CA CYS A 133 -8.78 29.52 -93.15
C CYS A 133 -9.61 28.27 -93.47
N ASP A 134 -10.12 27.52 -92.47
CA ASP A 134 -11.14 26.46 -92.67
C ASP A 134 -12.56 27.00 -92.94
N GLY A 135 -12.86 28.23 -92.48
CA GLY A 135 -14.09 28.96 -92.77
C GLY A 135 -15.08 29.16 -91.62
N GLU A 136 -14.76 28.75 -90.39
CA GLU A 136 -15.38 29.30 -89.17
C GLU A 136 -14.58 30.55 -88.67
N VAL A 137 -14.75 31.01 -87.42
CA VAL A 137 -14.06 32.19 -86.83
C VAL A 137 -13.91 32.00 -85.32
N ASP A 138 -12.71 32.27 -84.77
CA ASP A 138 -12.34 32.16 -83.35
C ASP A 138 -12.68 30.77 -82.71
N GLU A 139 -12.87 29.70 -83.48
CA GLU A 139 -13.46 28.43 -83.00
C GLU A 139 -12.54 27.55 -82.14
N ASP A 140 -11.21 27.69 -82.27
CA ASP A 140 -10.23 27.05 -81.38
C ASP A 140 -10.31 27.58 -79.92
N PHE A 141 -11.03 28.70 -79.69
CA PHE A 141 -11.30 29.26 -78.36
C PHE A 141 -12.57 28.65 -77.71
N GLU A 142 -12.52 27.37 -77.30
CA GLU A 142 -13.64 26.55 -76.75
C GLU A 142 -14.58 27.25 -75.72
N THR A 143 -14.11 28.27 -75.00
CA THR A 143 -14.87 29.01 -73.98
C THR A 143 -15.38 30.39 -74.41
N LEU A 144 -15.22 30.78 -75.67
CA LEU A 144 -15.64 32.10 -76.15
C LEU A 144 -17.18 32.26 -76.09
N GLY A 145 -17.64 33.33 -75.44
CA GLY A 145 -19.06 33.56 -75.18
C GLY A 145 -19.66 32.84 -73.96
N ASP A 146 -18.91 31.97 -73.28
CA ASP A 146 -19.40 31.29 -72.06
C ASP A 146 -19.62 32.28 -70.90
N ALA A 147 -20.48 31.89 -69.97
CA ALA A 147 -20.74 32.67 -68.75
C ALA A 147 -19.61 32.49 -67.72
N CYS A 148 -19.10 33.59 -67.19
CA CYS A 148 -17.97 33.61 -66.25
C CYS A 148 -18.25 34.52 -65.05
N THR A 149 -17.41 34.46 -64.02
CA THR A 149 -17.49 35.30 -62.81
C THR A 149 -16.13 35.86 -62.43
N ALA A 150 -16.11 37.06 -61.84
CA ALA A 150 -14.92 37.67 -61.25
C ALA A 150 -15.22 38.17 -59.83
N GLY A 151 -14.28 37.92 -58.91
CA GLY A 151 -14.49 38.06 -57.47
C GLY A 151 -15.08 36.80 -56.84
N ASP A 152 -14.72 36.54 -55.59
CA ASP A 152 -15.25 35.45 -54.75
C ASP A 152 -16.29 36.01 -53.75
N GLY A 153 -16.92 35.15 -52.95
CA GLY A 153 -17.78 35.55 -51.84
C GLY A 153 -18.92 36.51 -52.22
N ALA A 154 -19.09 37.58 -51.44
CA ALA A 154 -20.05 38.65 -51.70
C ALA A 154 -19.69 39.53 -52.91
N CYS A 155 -18.42 39.48 -53.34
CA CYS A 155 -17.82 40.32 -54.37
C CYS A 155 -17.92 39.74 -55.80
N SER A 156 -18.54 38.57 -55.95
CA SER A 156 -18.62 37.84 -57.21
C SER A 156 -19.64 38.44 -58.20
N ASN A 157 -19.14 39.05 -59.27
CA ASN A 157 -19.93 39.58 -60.39
C ASN A 157 -19.90 38.62 -61.59
N SER A 158 -21.05 38.45 -62.25
CA SER A 158 -21.16 37.66 -63.49
C SER A 158 -20.86 38.47 -64.75
N GLY A 159 -20.26 37.83 -65.74
CA GLY A 159 -19.99 38.37 -67.08
C GLY A 159 -19.91 37.25 -68.13
N THR A 160 -19.25 37.53 -69.25
CA THR A 160 -19.01 36.57 -70.34
C THR A 160 -17.55 36.59 -70.79
N VAL A 161 -17.06 35.46 -71.31
CA VAL A 161 -15.77 35.38 -71.98
C VAL A 161 -15.84 36.09 -73.34
N VAL A 162 -14.87 36.96 -73.63
CA VAL A 162 -14.75 37.73 -74.87
C VAL A 162 -13.29 37.85 -75.30
N CYS A 163 -13.04 38.04 -76.59
CA CYS A 163 -11.70 38.34 -77.09
C CYS A 163 -11.11 39.61 -76.47
N GLN A 164 -9.81 39.59 -76.23
CA GLN A 164 -9.02 40.67 -75.63
C GLN A 164 -8.08 41.28 -76.68
N ALA A 165 -7.62 42.50 -76.43
CA ALA A 165 -6.73 43.24 -77.33
C ALA A 165 -5.29 42.67 -77.45
N ASP A 166 -5.04 41.46 -76.91
CA ASP A 166 -3.81 40.69 -77.06
C ASP A 166 -4.01 39.36 -77.82
N GLY A 167 -5.21 39.11 -78.36
CA GLY A 167 -5.54 37.90 -79.13
C GLY A 167 -5.99 36.71 -78.28
N THR A 168 -6.25 36.89 -76.98
CA THR A 168 -6.72 35.83 -76.08
C THR A 168 -8.20 35.99 -75.71
N ALA A 169 -8.86 34.89 -75.33
CA ALA A 169 -10.22 34.92 -74.77
C ALA A 169 -10.19 35.04 -73.24
N ALA A 170 -10.87 36.03 -72.66
CA ALA A 170 -10.93 36.23 -71.20
C ALA A 170 -12.27 36.81 -70.71
N CYS A 171 -12.55 36.65 -69.41
CA CYS A 171 -13.80 37.11 -68.78
C CYS A 171 -13.89 38.64 -68.70
N ASN A 172 -15.01 39.21 -69.13
CA ASN A 172 -15.27 40.66 -69.04
C ASN A 172 -15.84 41.15 -67.68
N ALA A 173 -16.04 40.23 -66.73
CA ALA A 173 -16.50 40.59 -65.39
C ALA A 173 -15.40 41.31 -64.59
N VAL A 174 -15.80 42.24 -63.73
CA VAL A 174 -14.93 42.93 -62.77
C VAL A 174 -15.49 42.70 -61.37
N ALA A 175 -14.64 42.35 -60.41
CA ALA A 175 -15.04 42.08 -59.03
C ALA A 175 -15.71 43.28 -58.35
N GLY A 176 -16.40 43.03 -57.23
CA GLY A 176 -16.98 44.06 -56.36
C GLY A 176 -15.96 45.10 -55.88
N THR A 177 -16.45 46.30 -55.53
CA THR A 177 -15.68 47.40 -54.93
C THR A 177 -16.59 48.20 -53.99
N PRO A 178 -16.08 48.78 -52.89
CA PRO A 178 -16.39 48.15 -51.60
C PRO A 178 -17.83 48.06 -51.11
N GLY A 179 -18.13 46.91 -50.48
CA GLY A 179 -19.46 46.47 -50.09
C GLY A 179 -19.96 46.94 -48.72
N GLY A 180 -19.08 47.10 -47.72
CA GLY A 180 -19.53 47.38 -46.35
C GLY A 180 -18.42 47.71 -45.35
N ALA A 181 -18.34 46.88 -44.32
CA ALA A 181 -17.27 46.77 -43.34
C ALA A 181 -17.39 45.36 -42.75
N GLU A 182 -16.25 44.69 -42.57
CA GLU A 182 -16.22 43.24 -42.33
C GLU A 182 -17.10 42.72 -41.19
N LEU A 183 -17.61 41.51 -41.43
CA LEU A 183 -18.38 40.70 -40.49
C LEU A 183 -17.70 39.34 -40.42
N CYS A 184 -17.35 38.88 -39.22
CA CYS A 184 -16.66 37.60 -39.04
C CYS A 184 -17.57 36.44 -39.50
N ASN A 185 -17.41 35.95 -40.73
CA ASN A 185 -18.34 35.04 -41.39
C ASN A 185 -17.73 34.08 -42.44
N ASP A 186 -16.39 33.98 -42.52
CA ASP A 186 -15.64 33.19 -43.52
C ASP A 186 -15.81 33.70 -44.97
N MET A 187 -16.08 35.00 -45.20
CA MET A 187 -16.15 35.64 -46.53
C MET A 187 -15.46 37.02 -46.57
N ASP A 188 -15.16 37.48 -47.80
CA ASP A 188 -14.77 38.85 -48.13
C ASP A 188 -16.07 39.68 -48.37
N ASP A 189 -16.42 40.59 -47.45
CA ASP A 189 -17.65 41.41 -47.48
C ASP A 189 -17.39 42.86 -47.98
N ASP A 190 -16.15 43.34 -47.87
CA ASP A 190 -15.64 44.67 -48.26
C ASP A 190 -15.01 44.68 -49.66
N CYS A 191 -14.53 43.54 -50.18
CA CYS A 191 -13.88 43.37 -51.49
C CYS A 191 -12.43 43.88 -51.57
N ASP A 192 -11.66 43.72 -50.49
CA ASP A 192 -10.23 44.03 -50.39
C ASP A 192 -9.35 42.85 -50.85
N GLY A 193 -9.82 41.61 -50.65
CA GLY A 193 -9.16 40.37 -51.08
C GLY A 193 -8.57 39.51 -49.96
N GLU A 194 -8.58 39.98 -48.71
CA GLU A 194 -8.43 39.13 -47.51
C GLU A 194 -9.82 38.59 -47.07
N ILE A 195 -9.90 37.89 -45.92
CA ILE A 195 -11.16 37.36 -45.34
C ILE A 195 -11.14 37.60 -43.83
N ASP A 196 -12.26 38.09 -43.27
CA ASP A 196 -12.44 38.39 -41.84
C ASP A 196 -11.30 39.26 -41.25
N GLU A 197 -10.72 40.21 -41.99
CA GLU A 197 -9.57 40.95 -41.50
C GLU A 197 -9.94 42.02 -40.45
N GLY A 198 -8.96 42.44 -39.65
CA GLY A 198 -9.20 43.28 -38.47
C GLY A 198 -9.79 42.53 -37.25
N PHE A 199 -10.36 41.33 -37.41
CA PHE A 199 -10.78 40.47 -36.30
C PHE A 199 -9.56 39.80 -35.62
N VAL A 200 -9.00 40.50 -34.62
CA VAL A 200 -7.78 40.08 -33.91
C VAL A 200 -7.95 38.72 -33.23
N GLY A 201 -7.16 37.74 -33.70
CA GLY A 201 -6.95 36.48 -33.03
C GLY A 201 -7.73 35.28 -33.59
N ILE A 202 -8.39 35.39 -34.74
CA ILE A 202 -8.88 34.21 -35.49
C ILE A 202 -7.70 33.24 -35.68
N GLY A 203 -7.91 31.95 -35.38
CA GLY A 203 -6.85 30.94 -35.50
C GLY A 203 -5.89 30.86 -34.30
N ASP A 204 -5.89 31.82 -33.37
CA ASP A 204 -5.11 31.70 -32.12
C ASP A 204 -5.73 30.66 -31.18
N ALA A 205 -4.87 30.04 -30.36
CA ALA A 205 -5.29 29.13 -29.31
C ALA A 205 -5.97 29.88 -28.15
N CYS A 206 -7.06 29.30 -27.64
CA CYS A 206 -7.84 29.83 -26.52
C CYS A 206 -8.19 28.70 -25.54
N GLU A 207 -8.51 29.05 -24.30
CA GLU A 207 -8.95 28.11 -23.27
C GLU A 207 -10.19 28.68 -22.56
N VAL A 208 -11.14 27.81 -22.23
CA VAL A 208 -12.39 28.12 -21.52
C VAL A 208 -12.62 27.11 -20.40
N GLY A 209 -13.41 27.44 -19.39
CA GLY A 209 -13.58 26.63 -18.17
C GLY A 209 -12.42 26.79 -17.17
N VAL A 210 -12.59 26.15 -16.01
CA VAL A 210 -11.60 26.05 -14.91
C VAL A 210 -11.40 24.57 -14.61
N GLY A 211 -10.31 24.20 -13.94
CA GLY A 211 -10.09 22.84 -13.47
C GLY A 211 -10.11 21.76 -14.56
N ALA A 212 -10.80 20.65 -14.30
CA ALA A 212 -11.08 19.57 -15.23
C ALA A 212 -12.04 19.99 -16.37
N CYS A 213 -12.79 21.08 -16.20
CA CYS A 213 -13.61 21.66 -17.27
C CYS A 213 -12.79 22.51 -18.26
N ALA A 214 -11.50 22.74 -18.01
CA ALA A 214 -10.62 23.50 -18.89
C ALA A 214 -10.50 22.83 -20.28
N ALA A 215 -11.03 23.51 -21.30
CA ALA A 215 -11.07 23.03 -22.67
C ALA A 215 -10.29 23.98 -23.58
N SER A 216 -9.14 23.52 -24.10
CA SER A 216 -8.38 24.24 -25.12
C SER A 216 -9.05 24.15 -26.49
N GLY A 217 -9.12 25.26 -27.20
CA GLY A 217 -9.69 25.38 -28.54
C GLY A 217 -8.93 26.38 -29.41
N ILE A 218 -9.56 26.76 -30.52
CA ILE A 218 -9.11 27.81 -31.42
C ILE A 218 -10.18 28.90 -31.46
N GLN A 219 -9.80 30.16 -31.56
CA GLN A 219 -10.76 31.26 -31.74
C GLN A 219 -11.35 31.24 -33.16
N VAL A 220 -12.67 31.36 -33.22
CA VAL A 220 -13.51 31.31 -34.43
C VAL A 220 -14.51 32.46 -34.40
N CYS A 221 -15.17 32.73 -35.52
CA CYS A 221 -16.21 33.74 -35.58
C CYS A 221 -17.42 33.43 -34.68
N ALA A 222 -17.94 34.47 -34.03
CA ALA A 222 -19.19 34.40 -33.29
C ALA A 222 -20.37 34.17 -34.25
N MET A 223 -21.40 33.43 -33.81
CA MET A 223 -22.61 33.15 -34.62
C MET A 223 -23.45 34.39 -34.98
N ASP A 224 -23.08 35.58 -34.52
CA ASP A 224 -23.69 36.86 -34.88
C ASP A 224 -22.77 37.78 -35.71
N GLY A 225 -21.59 37.30 -36.11
CA GLY A 225 -20.59 38.03 -36.91
C GLY A 225 -19.90 39.20 -36.19
N SER A 226 -20.18 39.41 -34.90
CA SER A 226 -19.76 40.63 -34.17
C SER A 226 -18.33 40.61 -33.62
N GLY A 227 -17.63 39.49 -33.73
CA GLY A 227 -16.28 39.30 -33.21
C GLY A 227 -15.87 37.84 -33.12
N VAL A 228 -14.76 37.58 -32.42
CA VAL A 228 -14.22 36.23 -32.18
C VAL A 228 -14.67 35.65 -30.84
N VAL A 229 -14.84 34.34 -30.78
CA VAL A 229 -15.10 33.55 -29.57
C VAL A 229 -14.26 32.27 -29.58
N CYS A 230 -14.00 31.68 -28.41
CA CYS A 230 -13.34 30.38 -28.38
C CYS A 230 -14.29 29.29 -28.90
N GLY A 231 -13.82 28.47 -29.87
CA GLY A 231 -14.59 27.36 -30.44
C GLY A 231 -14.65 26.12 -29.54
N ALA A 232 -13.97 26.12 -28.40
CA ALA A 232 -14.12 25.09 -27.37
C ALA A 232 -15.41 25.31 -26.55
N VAL A 233 -15.96 24.20 -26.05
CA VAL A 233 -17.04 24.20 -25.07
C VAL A 233 -16.45 23.69 -23.76
N GLU A 234 -16.77 24.37 -22.67
CA GLU A 234 -16.33 24.00 -21.31
C GLU A 234 -16.74 22.55 -20.99
N GLY A 235 -15.89 21.84 -20.25
CA GLY A 235 -16.21 20.49 -19.80
C GLY A 235 -17.46 20.45 -18.93
N THR A 236 -18.12 19.29 -18.86
CA THR A 236 -19.24 19.10 -17.93
C THR A 236 -18.69 18.85 -16.53
N PRO A 237 -19.04 19.66 -15.52
CA PRO A 237 -18.58 19.43 -14.16
C PRO A 237 -19.14 18.14 -13.58
N THR A 238 -18.41 17.58 -12.61
CA THR A 238 -18.66 16.30 -11.95
C THR A 238 -18.53 16.43 -10.44
N ASP A 239 -19.15 15.51 -9.68
CA ASP A 239 -19.00 15.46 -8.22
C ASP A 239 -17.50 15.37 -7.84
N GLU A 240 -17.06 16.16 -6.87
CA GLU A 240 -15.64 16.25 -6.51
C GLU A 240 -14.99 14.96 -6.00
N ILE A 241 -13.68 14.86 -6.26
CA ILE A 241 -12.79 13.80 -5.77
C ILE A 241 -11.50 14.42 -5.24
N CYS A 242 -10.89 13.82 -4.22
CA CYS A 242 -9.63 14.30 -3.68
C CYS A 242 -8.48 13.86 -4.62
N ASP A 243 -8.17 14.62 -5.66
CA ASP A 243 -7.09 14.32 -6.61
C ASP A 243 -6.18 15.52 -6.96
N GLY A 244 -6.43 16.68 -6.37
CA GLY A 244 -5.69 17.92 -6.61
C GLY A 244 -6.13 18.67 -7.88
N ILE A 245 -7.32 18.37 -8.39
CA ILE A 245 -7.97 19.03 -9.53
C ILE A 245 -9.34 19.55 -9.07
N ASP A 246 -9.78 20.64 -9.69
CA ASP A 246 -11.11 21.23 -9.60
C ASP A 246 -12.02 20.50 -10.61
N ASN A 247 -12.81 19.51 -10.16
CA ASN A 247 -13.66 18.63 -10.96
C ASN A 247 -15.13 19.10 -11.08
N ASP A 248 -15.60 19.88 -10.11
CA ASP A 248 -16.91 20.55 -10.05
C ASP A 248 -16.88 21.93 -10.74
N CYS A 249 -15.69 22.52 -10.89
CA CYS A 249 -15.41 23.71 -11.67
C CYS A 249 -15.97 25.02 -11.08
N ASP A 250 -16.22 25.09 -9.77
CA ASP A 250 -16.51 26.35 -9.06
C ASP A 250 -15.28 27.24 -8.80
N GLY A 251 -14.08 26.64 -8.81
CA GLY A 251 -12.79 27.32 -8.75
C GLY A 251 -12.05 27.27 -7.40
N ASP A 252 -12.57 26.58 -6.38
CA ASP A 252 -11.73 26.04 -5.29
C ASP A 252 -11.07 24.70 -5.74
N THR A 253 -10.57 23.84 -4.85
CA THR A 253 -9.93 22.55 -5.20
C THR A 253 -9.94 21.61 -3.99
N ASP A 254 -10.30 20.33 -4.19
CA ASP A 254 -10.50 19.33 -3.14
C ASP A 254 -11.38 19.83 -1.96
N GLU A 255 -12.40 20.67 -2.22
CA GLU A 255 -13.24 21.21 -1.16
C GLU A 255 -14.21 20.15 -0.61
N GLY A 256 -14.77 20.41 0.58
CA GLY A 256 -15.47 19.38 1.37
C GLY A 256 -14.57 18.28 1.96
N PHE A 257 -13.43 17.93 1.34
CA PHE A 257 -12.46 16.94 1.82
C PHE A 257 -11.60 17.42 3.01
N ASN A 258 -11.58 18.72 3.31
CA ASN A 258 -10.82 19.34 4.41
C ASN A 258 -9.28 19.21 4.26
N VAL A 259 -8.78 19.17 3.02
CA VAL A 259 -7.34 19.15 2.72
C VAL A 259 -6.61 20.31 3.42
N GLY A 260 -5.40 20.04 3.93
CA GLY A 260 -4.59 21.00 4.69
C GLY A 260 -5.07 21.28 6.13
N THR A 261 -6.18 20.70 6.59
CA THR A 261 -6.55 20.76 8.02
C THR A 261 -5.71 19.81 8.86
N SER A 262 -5.50 20.14 10.14
CA SER A 262 -4.63 19.36 11.02
C SER A 262 -5.26 18.05 11.49
N CYS A 263 -4.55 16.94 11.28
CA CYS A 263 -4.93 15.60 11.74
C CYS A 263 -3.86 15.03 12.71
N ALA A 264 -4.06 13.80 13.20
CA ALA A 264 -3.10 13.11 14.05
C ALA A 264 -3.22 11.58 13.94
N ALA A 265 -2.11 10.88 14.15
CA ALA A 265 -2.02 9.42 14.16
C ALA A 265 -1.13 8.92 15.31
N GLY A 266 -1.37 7.70 15.78
CA GLY A 266 -0.77 7.13 16.99
C GLY A 266 -1.51 7.54 18.27
N MET A 267 -1.39 6.73 19.33
CA MET A 267 -1.93 7.01 20.66
C MET A 267 -0.78 7.37 21.64
N GLY A 268 -1.08 7.46 22.93
CA GLY A 268 -0.07 7.67 23.99
C GLY A 268 0.97 8.75 23.70
N VAL A 269 2.25 8.38 23.83
CA VAL A 269 3.40 9.24 23.45
C VAL A 269 3.72 9.18 21.96
N CYS A 270 3.19 8.19 21.25
CA CYS A 270 3.37 7.95 19.81
C CYS A 270 2.56 8.91 18.92
N ARG A 271 1.62 9.69 19.50
CA ARG A 271 0.71 10.58 18.78
C ARG A 271 1.39 11.75 18.06
N GLN A 272 1.61 11.61 16.76
CA GLN A 272 2.11 12.66 15.87
C GLN A 272 0.96 13.50 15.28
N THR A 273 1.25 14.75 14.92
CA THR A 273 0.33 15.64 14.18
C THR A 273 0.77 15.78 12.73
N GLY A 274 -0.19 15.75 11.81
CA GLY A 274 0.01 15.94 10.38
C GLY A 274 -1.11 16.77 9.76
N SER A 275 -1.27 16.66 8.45
CA SER A 275 -2.30 17.33 7.65
C SER A 275 -3.17 16.32 6.91
N ILE A 276 -4.43 16.68 6.64
CA ILE A 276 -5.25 15.95 5.67
C ILE A 276 -4.70 16.20 4.26
N VAL A 277 -4.52 15.13 3.50
CA VAL A 277 -4.01 15.10 2.12
C VAL A 277 -4.83 14.10 1.30
N CYS A 278 -4.86 14.26 -0.01
CA CYS A 278 -5.47 13.27 -0.90
C CYS A 278 -4.60 12.01 -1.04
N ASP A 279 -5.26 10.85 -1.14
CA ASP A 279 -4.64 9.55 -1.34
C ASP A 279 -4.57 9.15 -2.84
N GLY A 280 -4.09 7.93 -3.13
CA GLY A 280 -4.00 7.41 -4.50
C GLY A 280 -5.30 6.83 -5.08
N ALA A 281 -6.43 6.96 -4.37
CA ALA A 281 -7.73 6.41 -4.73
C ALA A 281 -8.84 7.48 -4.83
N GLY A 282 -8.56 8.73 -4.46
CA GLY A 282 -9.53 9.84 -4.48
C GLY A 282 -10.12 10.20 -3.11
N GLU A 283 -9.60 9.61 -2.02
CA GLU A 283 -10.09 9.82 -0.66
C GLU A 283 -9.13 10.70 0.18
N ALA A 284 -9.69 11.41 1.16
CA ALA A 284 -8.92 12.23 2.09
C ALA A 284 -8.34 11.40 3.24
N MET A 285 -7.01 11.37 3.35
CA MET A 285 -6.28 10.66 4.40
C MET A 285 -5.42 11.60 5.26
N CYS A 286 -4.94 11.12 6.41
CA CYS A 286 -4.00 11.85 7.25
C CYS A 286 -2.56 11.48 6.87
N ASP A 287 -1.68 12.46 6.62
CA ASP A 287 -0.26 12.21 6.33
C ASP A 287 0.59 11.86 7.57
N ALA A 288 0.01 12.00 8.77
CA ALA A 288 0.69 11.68 10.02
C ALA A 288 0.99 10.18 10.10
N VAL A 289 2.27 9.84 10.18
CA VAL A 289 2.73 8.52 10.60
C VAL A 289 2.85 8.54 12.12
N ALA A 290 2.34 7.51 12.80
CA ALA A 290 2.55 7.32 14.23
C ALA A 290 4.07 7.29 14.56
N GLY A 291 4.43 7.66 15.79
CA GLY A 291 5.83 7.66 16.23
C GLY A 291 6.49 6.30 16.01
N ASN A 292 7.71 6.29 15.45
CA ASN A 292 8.51 5.06 15.46
C ASN A 292 8.97 4.81 16.90
N PRO A 293 8.72 3.63 17.49
CA PRO A 293 8.89 3.44 18.92
C PRO A 293 10.34 3.54 19.42
N PRO A 294 10.56 4.14 20.60
CA PRO A 294 11.87 4.18 21.26
C PRO A 294 12.12 2.97 22.18
N GLN A 295 11.06 2.27 22.62
CA GLN A 295 11.08 1.04 23.41
C GLN A 295 10.23 -0.01 22.67
N ASN A 296 10.60 -1.28 22.75
CA ASN A 296 9.77 -2.44 22.38
C ASN A 296 10.43 -3.66 23.05
N PRO A 297 9.70 -4.50 23.82
CA PRO A 297 8.28 -4.36 24.16
C PRO A 297 7.98 -3.11 25.00
N GLU A 298 6.69 -2.90 25.30
CA GLU A 298 6.22 -2.07 26.41
C GLU A 298 6.92 -2.47 27.74
N LEU A 299 7.16 -1.48 28.61
CA LEU A 299 7.91 -1.64 29.87
C LEU A 299 7.32 -0.78 31.01
N SER A 300 6.22 -0.06 30.79
CA SER A 300 5.63 0.84 31.79
C SER A 300 4.11 0.84 31.73
N CYS A 301 3.49 0.46 32.85
CA CYS A 301 2.04 0.49 33.02
C CYS A 301 1.63 1.90 33.48
N ASP A 302 1.37 2.79 32.52
CA ASP A 302 1.05 4.21 32.76
C ASP A 302 -0.16 4.75 31.99
N ASN A 303 -0.95 3.86 31.36
CA ASN A 303 -2.09 4.12 30.50
C ASN A 303 -1.73 4.87 29.19
N LEU A 304 -0.47 4.77 28.75
CA LEU A 304 -0.01 5.29 27.45
C LEU A 304 0.51 4.14 26.60
N ASP A 305 0.16 4.18 25.31
CA ASP A 305 0.87 3.51 24.22
C ASP A 305 2.31 4.09 24.15
N ASN A 306 3.32 3.35 24.64
CA ASN A 306 4.73 3.77 24.62
C ASN A 306 5.59 3.01 23.59
N ASP A 307 5.15 1.82 23.15
CA ASP A 307 5.81 0.97 22.17
C ASP A 307 5.18 1.04 20.74
N CYS A 308 4.16 1.87 20.57
CA CYS A 308 3.57 2.30 19.30
C CYS A 308 2.92 1.18 18.46
N ASP A 309 2.62 0.03 19.07
CA ASP A 309 1.85 -1.09 18.51
C ASP A 309 0.38 -0.74 18.26
N GLY A 310 -0.27 -0.10 19.24
CA GLY A 310 -1.62 0.44 19.13
C GLY A 310 -2.66 -0.09 20.13
N ALA A 311 -2.30 -0.96 21.07
CA ALA A 311 -3.04 -1.10 22.33
C ALA A 311 -2.39 -0.20 23.43
N VAL A 312 -2.57 -0.54 24.71
CA VAL A 312 -2.10 0.25 25.87
C VAL A 312 -1.88 -0.69 27.06
N ASP A 313 -0.78 -0.50 27.81
CA ASP A 313 -0.39 -1.28 28.98
C ASP A 313 -0.31 -2.82 28.70
N GLU A 314 0.24 -3.22 27.55
CA GLU A 314 0.39 -4.62 27.13
C GLU A 314 1.43 -5.39 27.97
N GLY A 315 1.10 -6.62 28.37
CA GLY A 315 1.97 -7.44 29.24
C GLY A 315 2.08 -6.94 30.68
N CYS A 316 1.12 -6.10 31.11
CA CYS A 316 1.06 -5.58 32.48
C CYS A 316 0.13 -6.37 33.43
N ASP A 317 -0.75 -7.24 32.93
CA ASP A 317 -1.64 -8.09 33.73
C ASP A 317 -2.07 -9.26 32.83
N ASP A 318 -1.16 -10.21 32.60
CA ASP A 318 -1.32 -11.24 31.56
C ASP A 318 -2.38 -12.31 31.95
N ASP A 319 -2.67 -12.51 33.24
CA ASP A 319 -3.69 -13.46 33.74
C ASP A 319 -5.03 -12.82 34.20
N ASN A 320 -5.09 -11.49 34.34
CA ASN A 320 -6.26 -10.65 34.63
C ASN A 320 -6.72 -10.67 36.10
N ASP A 321 -5.80 -10.81 37.06
CA ASP A 321 -6.09 -10.78 38.49
C ASP A 321 -6.07 -9.40 39.16
N ASN A 322 -5.69 -8.34 38.43
CA ASN A 322 -5.54 -6.92 38.83
C ASN A 322 -4.20 -6.54 39.50
N TYR A 323 -3.22 -7.46 39.58
CA TYR A 323 -1.82 -7.17 39.87
C TYR A 323 -1.01 -7.00 38.57
N CYS A 324 0.31 -6.83 38.69
CA CYS A 324 1.22 -6.42 37.61
C CYS A 324 2.63 -6.94 37.91
N ASP A 325 3.26 -7.59 36.93
CA ASP A 325 4.64 -8.11 36.95
C ASP A 325 5.62 -7.26 37.78
N ALA A 326 6.42 -7.90 38.62
CA ALA A 326 7.53 -7.28 39.34
C ALA A 326 8.63 -6.69 38.43
N GLY A 327 8.69 -7.08 37.15
CA GLY A 327 9.51 -6.45 36.12
C GLY A 327 8.95 -5.10 35.60
N MET A 328 7.63 -4.89 35.62
CA MET A 328 6.97 -3.76 34.98
C MET A 328 7.02 -2.45 35.79
N HIS A 329 7.30 -1.31 35.11
CA HIS A 329 7.35 -0.01 35.77
C HIS A 329 5.97 0.66 35.85
N ARG A 330 5.22 0.40 36.92
CA ARG A 330 3.94 1.08 37.18
C ARG A 330 4.10 2.57 37.49
N VAL A 331 3.28 3.41 36.85
CA VAL A 331 3.22 4.85 37.12
C VAL A 331 1.82 5.29 37.54
N GLY A 332 1.69 5.75 38.79
CA GLY A 332 0.43 6.25 39.32
C GLY A 332 -0.51 5.13 39.77
N ASN A 333 -1.70 5.08 39.18
CA ASN A 333 -2.72 4.06 39.43
C ASN A 333 -3.34 3.70 38.06
N PRO A 334 -2.69 2.85 37.26
CA PRO A 334 -3.20 2.49 35.93
C PRO A 334 -4.51 1.71 36.02
N THR A 335 -5.24 1.65 34.91
CA THR A 335 -6.51 0.89 34.84
C THR A 335 -6.32 -0.59 34.57
N VAL A 336 -5.12 -1.02 34.15
CA VAL A 336 -4.80 -2.44 33.92
C VAL A 336 -4.75 -3.21 35.25
N CYS A 337 -3.88 -2.80 36.18
CA CYS A 337 -3.67 -3.46 37.47
C CYS A 337 -4.08 -2.59 38.68
N PRO A 338 -5.40 -2.44 38.95
CA PRO A 338 -5.90 -1.56 40.01
C PRO A 338 -5.73 -2.11 41.43
N ALA A 339 -5.29 -3.36 41.63
CA ALA A 339 -4.96 -3.90 42.95
C ALA A 339 -3.49 -3.61 43.33
N GLY A 340 -2.59 -3.57 42.34
CA GLY A 340 -1.23 -3.09 42.53
C GLY A 340 -0.23 -3.74 41.60
N GLY A 341 0.52 -4.71 42.11
CA GLY A 341 1.60 -5.42 41.42
C GLY A 341 2.87 -5.50 42.26
N ASN A 342 3.98 -5.86 41.62
CA ASN A 342 5.00 -6.74 42.16
C ASN A 342 4.54 -8.20 42.12
N ASP A 343 3.88 -8.56 41.02
CA ASP A 343 3.51 -9.94 40.80
C ASP A 343 4.74 -10.82 40.59
N CYS A 344 4.69 -12.05 41.10
CA CYS A 344 5.79 -13.00 41.08
C CYS A 344 5.57 -14.16 40.11
N ASP A 345 4.35 -14.37 39.59
CA ASP A 345 4.07 -15.18 38.40
C ASP A 345 2.79 -14.67 37.71
N ASP A 346 2.92 -13.57 36.94
CA ASP A 346 1.88 -12.85 36.15
C ASP A 346 1.17 -13.73 35.07
N THR A 347 1.32 -15.06 35.16
CA THR A 347 0.70 -16.07 34.30
C THR A 347 -0.23 -17.03 35.06
N ASP A 348 -0.36 -16.91 36.38
CA ASP A 348 -1.29 -17.67 37.21
C ASP A 348 -1.92 -16.80 38.32
N ALA A 349 -3.16 -16.35 38.07
CA ALA A 349 -4.05 -15.53 38.93
C ALA A 349 -4.36 -16.07 40.35
N SER A 350 -3.61 -17.08 40.82
CA SER A 350 -3.59 -17.56 42.20
C SER A 350 -2.28 -17.27 42.94
N ILE A 351 -1.29 -16.67 42.27
CA ILE A 351 0.02 -16.27 42.79
C ILE A 351 0.13 -14.75 42.63
N ASN A 352 -0.18 -13.97 43.68
CA ASN A 352 -0.13 -12.50 43.63
C ASN A 352 -0.07 -11.86 45.03
N PRO A 353 0.34 -10.58 45.16
CA PRO A 353 0.37 -9.85 46.44
C PRO A 353 -0.98 -9.63 47.18
N GLY A 354 -2.08 -10.24 46.72
CA GLY A 354 -3.38 -10.30 47.38
C GLY A 354 -3.92 -11.72 47.61
N ALA A 355 -3.15 -12.74 47.25
CA ALA A 355 -3.52 -14.15 47.35
C ALA A 355 -3.48 -14.65 48.81
N VAL A 356 -3.62 -15.96 48.98
CA VAL A 356 -3.55 -16.63 50.28
C VAL A 356 -2.46 -17.69 50.20
N GLU A 357 -1.38 -17.47 50.93
CA GLU A 357 -0.30 -18.44 51.09
C GLU A 357 -0.84 -19.80 51.59
N VAL A 358 -0.41 -20.87 50.94
CA VAL A 358 -0.76 -22.26 51.25
C VAL A 358 0.46 -23.18 51.11
N CYS A 359 0.42 -24.34 51.76
CA CYS A 359 1.53 -25.28 51.84
C CYS A 359 1.76 -26.12 50.55
N ASP A 360 2.00 -25.46 49.42
CA ASP A 360 2.30 -26.12 48.13
C ASP A 360 3.77 -25.99 47.65
N GLY A 361 4.58 -25.15 48.30
CA GLY A 361 5.98 -24.90 47.94
C GLY A 361 6.20 -23.79 46.90
N VAL A 362 5.19 -22.97 46.62
CA VAL A 362 5.24 -21.69 45.89
C VAL A 362 5.21 -20.53 46.91
N ASP A 363 5.48 -19.31 46.46
CA ASP A 363 5.34 -18.04 47.19
C ASP A 363 4.04 -17.40 46.67
N ASN A 364 2.88 -17.92 47.10
CA ASN A 364 1.58 -17.54 46.51
C ASN A 364 1.27 -16.07 46.80
N ASP A 365 1.61 -15.54 47.98
CA ASP A 365 1.32 -14.14 48.34
C ASP A 365 2.42 -13.14 47.92
N CYS A 366 3.44 -13.61 47.19
CA CYS A 366 4.60 -12.86 46.72
C CYS A 366 5.36 -12.09 47.85
N SER A 367 5.26 -12.52 49.11
CA SER A 367 5.93 -11.90 50.26
C SER A 367 7.46 -12.08 50.27
N ASN A 368 8.02 -12.77 49.26
CA ASN A 368 9.43 -13.13 49.11
C ASN A 368 9.85 -14.24 50.10
N GLY A 369 8.93 -15.17 50.37
CA GLY A 369 9.14 -16.33 51.20
C GLY A 369 8.06 -17.40 51.01
N VAL A 370 8.40 -18.43 50.24
CA VAL A 370 7.66 -19.72 50.15
C VAL A 370 7.31 -20.30 51.53
N ASP A 371 6.05 -20.71 51.73
CA ASP A 371 5.52 -21.46 52.87
C ASP A 371 5.63 -20.75 54.26
N GLN A 372 5.89 -19.44 54.34
CA GLN A 372 6.30 -18.81 55.62
C GLN A 372 5.16 -18.58 56.64
N ASP A 373 4.00 -18.14 56.20
CA ASP A 373 2.79 -17.95 57.01
C ASP A 373 1.51 -18.54 56.38
N ALA A 374 1.70 -19.56 55.55
CA ALA A 374 0.68 -20.39 54.91
C ALA A 374 -0.50 -20.74 55.82
N THR A 375 -1.72 -20.51 55.33
CA THR A 375 -2.94 -20.56 56.15
C THR A 375 -3.43 -21.97 56.50
N ASP A 376 -2.91 -23.01 55.83
CA ASP A 376 -3.10 -24.42 56.14
C ASP A 376 -1.88 -25.07 56.83
N ALA A 377 -0.88 -24.27 57.22
CA ALA A 377 0.27 -24.72 57.98
C ALA A 377 -0.12 -25.49 59.25
N SER A 378 0.58 -26.59 59.51
CA SER A 378 0.32 -27.45 60.66
C SER A 378 1.12 -26.99 61.88
N THR A 379 0.48 -26.97 63.05
CA THR A 379 1.17 -26.71 64.32
C THR A 379 2.05 -27.90 64.70
N PHE A 380 3.36 -27.72 64.62
CA PHE A 380 4.34 -28.68 65.13
C PHE A 380 4.70 -28.38 66.59
N TYR A 381 4.90 -29.43 67.37
CA TYR A 381 5.27 -29.40 68.78
C TYR A 381 6.66 -30.02 68.97
N LEU A 382 7.49 -29.41 69.80
CA LEU A 382 8.87 -29.86 70.06
C LEU A 382 8.90 -31.16 70.85
N ASP A 383 9.28 -32.26 70.20
CA ASP A 383 9.60 -33.53 70.86
C ASP A 383 11.06 -33.49 71.31
N CYS A 384 11.32 -33.77 72.59
CA CYS A 384 12.67 -33.70 73.14
C CYS A 384 13.44 -35.02 73.16
N ASP A 385 12.80 -36.18 72.95
CA ASP A 385 13.52 -37.46 72.99
C ASP A 385 13.22 -38.46 71.86
N GLY A 386 12.18 -38.23 71.06
CA GLY A 386 11.96 -38.83 69.74
C GLY A 386 10.99 -40.01 69.72
N ASP A 387 9.85 -39.92 70.41
CA ASP A 387 8.75 -40.91 70.35
C ASP A 387 7.40 -40.41 69.82
N ASP A 388 7.40 -39.23 69.17
CA ASP A 388 6.24 -38.55 68.57
C ASP A 388 5.24 -37.95 69.59
N TYR A 389 5.62 -37.79 70.86
CA TYR A 389 4.84 -37.10 71.90
C TYR A 389 5.53 -35.82 72.39
N ALA A 390 4.74 -34.82 72.74
CA ALA A 390 5.22 -33.52 73.23
C ALA A 390 4.70 -33.25 74.65
N ALA A 391 5.44 -32.43 75.42
CA ALA A 391 5.06 -32.09 76.79
C ALA A 391 3.86 -31.12 76.86
N ASP A 392 3.15 -31.08 78.00
CA ASP A 392 1.99 -30.20 78.24
C ASP A 392 2.31 -28.69 78.18
N THR A 393 3.58 -28.31 78.40
CA THR A 393 4.07 -26.94 78.17
C THR A 393 5.34 -27.01 77.34
N VAL A 394 5.17 -26.87 76.03
CA VAL A 394 6.20 -27.13 75.02
C VAL A 394 6.33 -25.95 74.05
N ALA A 395 7.44 -25.87 73.33
CA ALA A 395 7.53 -24.96 72.19
C ALA A 395 6.70 -25.53 71.03
N SER A 396 5.85 -24.70 70.43
CA SER A 396 5.14 -25.02 69.19
C SER A 396 5.46 -23.98 68.12
N ARG A 397 5.35 -24.38 66.86
CA ARG A 397 5.47 -23.49 65.70
C ARG A 397 4.64 -24.04 64.54
N ASP A 398 3.88 -23.18 63.89
CA ASP A 398 3.20 -23.52 62.65
C ASP A 398 4.22 -23.60 61.50
N ALA A 399 4.04 -24.55 60.59
CA ALA A 399 4.85 -24.73 59.38
C ALA A 399 4.19 -25.71 58.39
N CYS A 400 4.57 -25.66 57.11
CA CYS A 400 4.17 -26.65 56.10
C CYS A 400 4.94 -27.98 56.20
N MET A 401 6.14 -27.97 56.79
CA MET A 401 6.96 -29.14 57.05
C MET A 401 7.50 -29.12 58.49
N PRO A 402 7.78 -30.30 59.11
CA PRO A 402 8.38 -30.34 60.43
C PRO A 402 9.68 -29.52 60.48
N PRO A 403 9.84 -28.59 61.44
CA PRO A 403 11.04 -27.77 61.53
C PRO A 403 12.30 -28.64 61.68
N ALA A 404 13.42 -28.22 61.08
CA ALA A 404 14.63 -29.03 61.04
C ALA A 404 15.11 -29.47 62.43
N ASP A 405 15.41 -30.77 62.60
CA ASP A 405 15.79 -31.41 63.87
C ASP A 405 16.91 -30.66 64.62
N SER A 406 17.83 -29.99 63.89
CA SER A 406 18.90 -29.19 64.50
C SER A 406 18.38 -28.08 65.43
N ILE A 407 17.17 -27.59 65.22
CA ILE A 407 16.47 -26.63 66.09
C ILE A 407 15.98 -27.35 67.35
N ALA A 408 15.38 -28.54 67.22
CA ALA A 408 14.91 -29.35 68.35
C ALA A 408 16.08 -29.83 69.23
N VAL A 409 17.12 -30.38 68.60
CA VAL A 409 18.38 -30.79 69.23
C VAL A 409 19.04 -29.63 69.97
N ALA A 410 18.97 -28.40 69.45
CA ALA A 410 19.49 -27.22 70.14
C ALA A 410 18.62 -26.76 71.32
N ALA A 411 17.30 -26.91 71.24
CA ALA A 411 16.36 -26.54 72.30
C ALA A 411 16.36 -27.54 73.47
N CYS A 412 16.34 -28.84 73.17
CA CYS A 412 16.32 -29.92 74.16
C CYS A 412 17.71 -30.39 74.61
N ASN A 413 18.76 -30.05 73.87
CA ASN A 413 20.15 -30.52 74.09
C ASN A 413 20.26 -32.07 74.06
N LEU A 414 19.45 -32.71 73.20
CA LEU A 414 19.35 -34.16 73.02
C LEU A 414 19.35 -34.48 71.52
N SER A 415 20.13 -35.48 71.10
CA SER A 415 20.36 -35.79 69.68
C SER A 415 19.25 -36.58 68.98
N SER A 416 18.16 -36.90 69.69
CA SER A 416 16.95 -37.54 69.16
C SER A 416 15.73 -36.62 69.19
N ALA A 417 15.89 -35.38 69.67
CA ALA A 417 14.83 -34.38 69.65
C ALA A 417 14.44 -34.01 68.21
N SER A 418 13.13 -33.88 67.98
CA SER A 418 12.47 -33.75 66.69
C SER A 418 11.25 -32.81 66.82
N TRP A 419 10.33 -32.85 65.86
CA TRP A 419 9.04 -32.16 65.94
C TRP A 419 7.91 -33.10 65.55
N THR A 420 6.84 -33.13 66.35
CA THR A 420 5.63 -33.95 66.14
C THR A 420 4.42 -33.08 65.78
N ASP A 421 3.51 -33.60 64.95
CA ASP A 421 2.19 -32.99 64.69
C ASP A 421 1.16 -33.35 65.79
N ARG A 422 1.51 -34.26 66.71
CA ARG A 422 0.67 -34.68 67.83
C ARG A 422 0.53 -33.58 68.88
N ALA A 423 -0.60 -32.89 68.85
CA ALA A 423 -0.98 -31.94 69.89
C ALA A 423 -1.10 -32.61 71.28
N PRO A 424 -0.44 -32.06 72.32
CA PRO A 424 -0.51 -32.58 73.69
C PRO A 424 -1.77 -32.10 74.41
N LEU A 425 -2.92 -32.71 74.09
CA LEU A 425 -4.26 -32.26 74.51
C LEU A 425 -4.71 -32.83 75.86
N ASP A 426 -4.24 -34.01 76.21
CA ASP A 426 -4.68 -34.79 77.39
C ASP A 426 -3.61 -35.80 77.85
N GLY A 427 -3.91 -36.53 78.94
CA GLY A 427 -2.98 -37.53 79.50
C GLY A 427 -2.70 -38.74 78.60
N ASP A 428 -3.45 -38.92 77.50
CA ASP A 428 -3.20 -39.94 76.49
C ASP A 428 -2.30 -39.41 75.34
N SER A 429 -1.93 -38.12 75.37
CA SER A 429 -1.15 -37.41 74.33
C SER A 429 0.01 -36.54 74.84
N ILE A 430 0.15 -36.34 76.15
CA ILE A 430 1.24 -35.58 76.80
C ILE A 430 2.44 -36.48 77.15
N ASP A 431 3.65 -36.14 76.70
CA ASP A 431 4.91 -36.79 77.14
C ASP A 431 5.11 -36.68 78.66
N CYS A 432 5.67 -37.74 79.25
CA CYS A 432 6.11 -37.85 80.65
C CYS A 432 7.19 -36.83 81.08
N ARG A 433 7.66 -35.95 80.18
CA ARG A 433 8.85 -35.07 80.30
C ARG A 433 10.12 -35.89 80.47
N SER A 434 10.25 -36.90 79.62
CA SER A 434 11.32 -37.91 79.63
C SER A 434 12.62 -37.40 78.95
N SER A 435 13.60 -38.30 78.85
CA SER A 435 14.76 -38.17 77.95
C SER A 435 15.10 -39.54 77.33
N ASN A 436 14.05 -40.30 77.03
CA ASN A 436 14.02 -41.67 76.59
C ASN A 436 12.68 -41.95 75.88
N ALA A 437 12.76 -42.11 74.56
CA ALA A 437 11.71 -42.49 73.59
C ALA A 437 11.09 -43.89 73.80
N ASN A 438 11.00 -44.31 75.06
CA ASN A 438 10.37 -45.52 75.56
C ASN A 438 9.68 -45.17 76.89
N ALA A 439 9.04 -43.99 76.98
CA ALA A 439 8.31 -43.54 78.16
C ALA A 439 7.12 -42.62 77.79
N HIS A 440 6.39 -42.96 76.72
CA HIS A 440 5.23 -42.19 76.24
C HIS A 440 3.87 -42.71 76.75
N PRO A 441 2.79 -41.91 76.68
CA PRO A 441 1.43 -42.38 76.90
C PRO A 441 1.09 -43.65 76.10
N ASN A 442 0.25 -44.52 76.68
CA ASN A 442 -0.22 -45.76 76.04
C ASN A 442 0.90 -46.76 75.64
N GLN A 443 2.10 -46.66 76.21
CA GLN A 443 3.16 -47.67 76.04
C GLN A 443 2.89 -48.92 76.88
N TYR A 444 2.93 -50.12 76.26
CA TYR A 444 2.62 -51.39 76.94
C TYR A 444 3.67 -52.51 76.77
N SER A 445 4.71 -52.32 75.95
CA SER A 445 5.40 -53.46 75.32
C SER A 445 6.94 -53.49 75.38
N TYR A 446 7.64 -52.40 75.71
CA TYR A 446 9.11 -52.31 75.58
C TYR A 446 9.84 -51.89 76.85
N PHE A 447 10.97 -52.56 77.14
CA PHE A 447 11.81 -52.31 78.32
C PHE A 447 13.27 -52.72 78.06
N ALA A 448 14.14 -51.78 77.68
CA ALA A 448 15.55 -52.06 77.34
C ALA A 448 16.53 -51.26 78.21
N THR A 449 17.07 -51.91 79.26
CA THR A 449 18.12 -51.44 80.20
C THR A 449 17.80 -50.21 81.09
N PRO A 450 18.42 -50.10 82.28
CA PRO A 450 18.16 -49.00 83.21
C PRO A 450 19.03 -47.77 82.91
N ILE A 451 18.42 -46.60 82.90
CA ILE A 451 19.14 -45.32 83.00
C ILE A 451 19.63 -45.17 84.45
N ASN A 452 20.95 -44.98 84.59
CA ASN A 452 21.70 -44.78 85.84
C ASN A 452 21.75 -45.96 86.83
N ASN A 453 22.96 -46.51 86.98
CA ASN A 453 23.22 -47.81 87.62
C ASN A 453 23.50 -47.70 89.13
N ILE A 454 22.47 -47.41 89.94
CA ILE A 454 22.55 -47.41 91.42
C ILE A 454 21.39 -48.23 92.02
N ILE A 455 21.67 -48.93 93.12
CA ILE A 455 20.83 -49.99 93.70
C ILE A 455 19.72 -49.41 94.60
N GLN A 456 18.55 -50.08 94.57
CA GLN A 456 17.39 -50.00 95.49
C GLN A 456 16.22 -49.08 95.08
N ARG A 457 15.09 -49.73 94.73
CA ARG A 457 13.71 -49.18 94.69
C ARG A 457 13.54 -47.84 93.96
N LEU A 458 13.89 -47.81 92.68
CA LEU A 458 13.41 -46.78 91.77
C LEU A 458 11.99 -47.14 91.30
N SER A 459 11.12 -46.14 91.28
CA SER A 459 9.70 -46.22 90.92
C SER A 459 9.51 -45.26 89.76
N TYR A 460 9.10 -45.78 88.60
CA TYR A 460 8.99 -45.01 87.36
C TYR A 460 7.61 -45.21 86.77
N ASP A 461 6.98 -44.11 86.35
CA ASP A 461 5.82 -44.13 85.47
C ASP A 461 6.38 -44.18 84.03
N TYR A 462 6.01 -45.22 83.28
CA TYR A 462 6.51 -45.48 81.92
C TYR A 462 5.44 -45.27 80.84
N ASN A 463 4.21 -44.96 81.25
CA ASN A 463 3.04 -44.85 80.38
C ASN A 463 2.17 -43.64 80.74
N CYS A 464 2.73 -42.71 81.52
CA CYS A 464 2.22 -41.42 81.96
C CYS A 464 0.84 -41.45 82.67
N ASP A 465 0.47 -42.59 83.29
CA ASP A 465 -0.86 -42.77 83.93
C ASP A 465 -0.95 -42.28 85.39
N GLY A 466 0.15 -41.75 85.93
CA GLY A 466 0.29 -41.29 87.31
C GLY A 466 0.61 -42.41 88.32
N VAL A 467 0.77 -43.66 87.88
CA VAL A 467 0.95 -44.84 88.74
C VAL A 467 2.30 -45.51 88.51
N HIS A 468 3.28 -45.11 89.33
CA HIS A 468 4.62 -45.72 89.35
C HIS A 468 4.64 -47.27 89.24
N THR A 469 5.24 -47.78 88.17
CA THR A 469 5.55 -49.19 87.96
C THR A 469 6.72 -49.63 88.87
N GLN A 470 6.42 -50.51 89.83
CA GLN A 470 7.43 -51.15 90.68
C GLN A 470 7.80 -52.55 90.16
N ARG A 471 9.01 -52.69 89.59
CA ARG A 471 9.53 -53.99 89.11
C ARG A 471 10.52 -54.62 90.07
N TYR A 472 10.14 -55.78 90.62
CA TYR A 472 11.05 -56.63 91.38
C TYR A 472 11.87 -57.52 90.44
N THR A 473 13.10 -57.12 90.13
CA THR A 473 14.02 -57.84 89.22
C THR A 473 14.88 -58.91 89.89
N THR A 474 14.80 -59.04 91.22
CA THR A 474 15.64 -59.96 92.00
C THR A 474 15.19 -61.42 91.88
N ILE A 475 16.15 -62.32 91.70
CA ILE A 475 15.97 -63.76 91.42
C ILE A 475 16.88 -64.64 92.30
N ASN A 476 16.64 -65.95 92.31
CA ASN A 476 17.36 -66.98 93.06
C ASN A 476 17.38 -66.82 94.60
N VAL A 477 16.38 -66.15 95.19
CA VAL A 477 16.33 -65.96 96.65
C VAL A 477 15.91 -67.25 97.36
N SER A 478 16.69 -67.69 98.35
CA SER A 478 16.44 -68.97 99.04
C SER A 478 15.31 -68.85 100.08
N PRO A 479 14.32 -69.79 100.09
CA PRO A 479 13.18 -69.77 101.00
C PRO A 479 13.43 -70.43 102.37
N SER A 480 14.67 -70.87 102.68
CA SER A 480 14.92 -71.72 103.86
C SER A 480 14.99 -70.94 105.19
N PRO A 481 14.25 -71.34 106.24
CA PRO A 481 14.39 -70.80 107.60
C PRO A 481 15.48 -71.46 108.45
N SER A 482 16.09 -72.57 108.00
CA SER A 482 16.77 -73.54 108.89
C SER A 482 18.30 -73.58 108.84
N CYS A 483 18.96 -72.64 108.15
CA CYS A 483 20.42 -72.55 108.10
C CYS A 483 20.96 -71.35 108.90
N PRO A 484 21.60 -71.57 110.07
CA PRO A 484 22.29 -70.50 110.78
C PRO A 484 23.40 -69.85 109.93
N ASN A 485 23.61 -68.54 110.13
CA ASN A 485 24.68 -67.74 109.52
C ASN A 485 24.77 -67.82 107.98
N GLY A 486 23.63 -67.73 107.28
CA GLY A 486 23.60 -67.40 105.84
C GLY A 486 24.18 -68.47 104.90
N THR A 487 24.20 -69.74 105.31
CA THR A 487 24.78 -70.84 104.53
C THR A 487 23.71 -71.63 103.76
N LEU A 488 24.03 -72.12 102.56
CA LEU A 488 23.15 -72.95 101.74
C LEU A 488 23.32 -74.44 102.07
N LEU A 489 22.25 -75.20 101.85
CA LEU A 489 22.18 -76.64 102.16
C LEU A 489 22.54 -77.44 100.89
N PHE A 490 23.73 -78.04 100.85
CA PHE A 490 24.21 -78.77 99.66
C PHE A 490 24.90 -80.07 100.07
N GLY A 491 24.47 -81.21 99.50
CA GLY A 491 25.02 -82.53 99.84
C GLY A 491 24.82 -82.96 101.31
N GLY A 492 23.80 -82.43 101.98
CA GLY A 492 23.51 -82.75 103.39
C GLY A 492 24.32 -81.96 104.43
N ALA A 493 25.14 -81.00 104.02
CA ALA A 493 25.87 -80.10 104.90
C ALA A 493 25.61 -78.63 104.55
N CYS A 494 25.71 -77.75 105.55
CA CYS A 494 25.64 -76.31 105.35
C CYS A 494 26.98 -75.78 104.80
N LYS A 495 26.94 -74.98 103.74
CA LYS A 495 28.10 -74.39 103.06
C LYS A 495 27.84 -72.90 102.78
N PRO A 496 28.78 -71.98 103.04
CA PRO A 496 28.62 -70.60 102.59
C PRO A 496 28.63 -70.56 101.06
N PRO A 497 27.72 -69.80 100.41
CA PRO A 497 27.92 -69.40 99.02
C PRO A 497 29.22 -68.58 98.92
N ARG A 498 29.87 -68.58 97.75
CA ARG A 498 30.95 -67.63 97.46
C ARG A 498 30.36 -66.46 96.67
N ASP A 499 30.61 -65.26 97.16
CA ASP A 499 30.07 -64.02 96.61
C ASP A 499 30.79 -63.56 95.33
N ASN A 500 30.05 -62.81 94.52
CA ASN A 500 30.55 -61.58 93.91
C ASN A 500 29.33 -60.70 93.54
N GLY A 501 29.04 -59.69 94.36
CA GLY A 501 27.80 -58.91 94.32
C GLY A 501 26.81 -59.35 95.40
N GLY A 502 26.51 -58.47 96.35
CA GLY A 502 25.81 -58.80 97.59
C GLY A 502 24.41 -59.39 97.37
N THR A 503 24.08 -60.45 98.11
CA THR A 503 22.79 -61.13 97.96
C THR A 503 21.62 -60.24 98.43
N PRO A 504 20.59 -60.03 97.60
CA PRO A 504 19.45 -59.19 97.95
C PRO A 504 18.54 -59.81 99.03
N TRP A 505 17.92 -58.93 99.81
CA TRP A 505 17.19 -59.25 101.04
C TRP A 505 15.85 -59.96 100.76
N GLU A 506 15.20 -59.55 99.68
CA GLU A 506 13.90 -60.01 99.20
C GLU A 506 13.93 -60.27 97.68
N GLY A 507 13.06 -61.14 97.16
CA GLY A 507 13.01 -61.44 95.72
C GLY A 507 12.41 -62.79 95.35
N TRP A 508 12.34 -63.06 94.04
CA TRP A 508 11.80 -64.29 93.48
C TRP A 508 12.70 -65.50 93.78
N THR A 509 12.11 -66.66 94.10
CA THR A 509 12.87 -67.90 94.36
C THR A 509 13.33 -68.61 93.09
N GLY A 510 12.77 -68.26 91.93
CA GLY A 510 13.11 -68.83 90.62
C GLY A 510 14.42 -68.27 90.05
N SER A 511 14.99 -68.96 89.06
CA SER A 511 16.20 -68.53 88.34
C SER A 511 15.95 -67.46 87.26
N THR A 512 14.70 -67.08 87.06
CA THR A 512 14.24 -65.91 86.30
C THR A 512 13.14 -65.22 87.08
N ALA A 513 12.91 -63.94 86.83
CA ALA A 513 11.71 -63.27 87.33
C ALA A 513 10.49 -63.86 86.59
N PRO A 514 9.34 -64.01 87.25
CA PRO A 514 8.10 -64.36 86.58
C PRO A 514 7.68 -63.24 85.60
N ALA A 515 6.93 -63.59 84.56
CA ALA A 515 6.38 -62.60 83.64
C ALA A 515 5.35 -61.69 84.35
N CYS A 516 5.12 -60.51 83.77
CA CYS A 516 4.12 -59.56 84.25
C CYS A 516 2.73 -60.22 84.42
N GLY A 517 2.08 -59.95 85.56
CA GLY A 517 0.78 -60.55 85.91
C GLY A 517 0.85 -62.00 86.42
N ILE A 518 2.02 -62.65 86.42
CA ILE A 518 2.17 -64.03 86.94
C ILE A 518 2.48 -64.03 88.43
N SER A 519 1.75 -64.85 89.20
CA SER A 519 2.08 -65.17 90.58
C SER A 519 3.22 -66.20 90.68
N ALA A 520 4.24 -65.91 91.47
CA ALA A 520 5.31 -66.86 91.80
C ALA A 520 5.72 -66.74 93.28
N ALA A 521 6.62 -67.61 93.72
CA ALA A 521 7.14 -67.56 95.08
C ALA A 521 8.15 -66.40 95.24
N PHE A 522 7.81 -65.45 96.11
CA PHE A 522 8.63 -64.31 96.52
C PHE A 522 9.00 -64.47 98.00
N THR A 523 10.27 -64.25 98.33
CA THR A 523 10.78 -64.33 99.70
C THR A 523 11.11 -62.95 100.23
N THR A 524 10.72 -62.66 101.46
CA THR A 524 11.08 -61.43 102.21
C THR A 524 11.84 -61.78 103.49
N CYS A 525 12.49 -60.79 104.12
CA CYS A 525 13.17 -60.92 105.42
C CYS A 525 12.46 -60.00 106.43
N THR A 526 11.91 -60.57 107.49
CA THR A 526 11.01 -59.89 108.43
C THR A 526 11.58 -59.91 109.86
N TYR A 527 11.65 -58.72 110.47
CA TYR A 527 12.21 -58.42 111.80
C TYR A 527 13.68 -58.82 112.07
N GLY A 528 14.52 -57.79 112.22
CA GLY A 528 15.93 -57.89 112.65
C GLY A 528 16.85 -57.08 111.74
N THR A 529 17.73 -56.26 112.31
CA THR A 529 18.60 -55.37 111.53
C THR A 529 19.62 -56.16 110.71
N VAL A 530 19.74 -55.81 109.42
CA VAL A 530 20.79 -56.30 108.52
C VAL A 530 22.18 -56.06 109.13
N GLN A 531 22.99 -57.12 109.20
CA GLN A 531 24.43 -57.01 109.41
C GLN A 531 25.17 -57.83 108.34
N ASN A 532 26.14 -57.20 107.68
CA ASN A 532 27.12 -57.82 106.79
C ASN A 532 26.54 -58.83 105.76
N GLY A 533 25.48 -58.47 105.05
CA GLY A 533 24.90 -59.32 103.98
C GLY A 533 23.96 -60.43 104.46
N VAL A 534 23.75 -60.60 105.78
CA VAL A 534 22.94 -61.69 106.34
C VAL A 534 21.58 -61.16 106.84
N CYS A 535 20.51 -61.85 106.48
CA CYS A 535 19.18 -61.66 107.09
C CYS A 535 19.24 -62.21 108.52
N VAL A 536 19.23 -61.31 109.52
CA VAL A 536 19.24 -61.66 110.95
C VAL A 536 17.80 -61.67 111.49
N GLY A 537 16.93 -62.44 110.83
CA GLY A 537 15.48 -62.42 111.04
C GLY A 537 14.78 -63.63 110.44
N VAL A 538 13.44 -63.58 110.37
CA VAL A 538 12.64 -64.65 109.74
C VAL A 538 12.61 -64.44 108.23
N ARG A 539 12.86 -65.47 107.43
CA ARG A 539 12.54 -65.45 105.99
C ARG A 539 11.13 -65.95 105.77
N GLU A 540 10.30 -65.17 105.09
CA GLU A 540 8.91 -65.50 104.78
C GLU A 540 8.74 -65.58 103.26
N THR A 541 8.37 -66.77 102.76
CA THR A 541 8.06 -66.99 101.34
C THR A 541 6.55 -67.02 101.14
N ARG A 542 6.05 -66.19 100.22
CA ARG A 542 4.63 -66.07 99.84
C ARG A 542 4.49 -66.15 98.32
N ASN A 543 3.30 -66.49 97.84
CA ASN A 543 2.99 -66.24 96.43
C ASN A 543 2.67 -64.75 96.27
N GLU A 544 3.35 -64.10 95.33
CA GLU A 544 3.20 -62.69 95.01
C GLU A 544 3.14 -62.55 93.50
N THR A 545 2.34 -61.61 93.00
CA THR A 545 2.21 -61.36 91.57
C THR A 545 3.21 -60.31 91.15
N GLN A 546 3.98 -60.57 90.10
CA GLN A 546 4.81 -59.53 89.48
C GLN A 546 3.91 -58.46 88.87
N THR A 547 3.73 -57.38 89.61
CA THR A 547 3.14 -56.14 89.13
C THR A 547 4.08 -55.50 88.12
N CYS A 548 3.83 -55.76 86.85
CA CYS A 548 3.98 -54.71 85.86
C CYS A 548 2.59 -54.15 85.63
N ARG A 549 2.47 -52.83 85.70
CA ARG A 549 1.89 -52.13 84.57
C ARG A 549 3.10 -51.84 83.68
#